data_AF-A0A1D3E0F2-F1
#
_entry.id   AF-A0A1D3E0F2-F1
#
_cell.length_a   1.000
_cell.length_b   1.000
_cell.length_c   1.000
_cell.angle_alpha   90.00
_cell.angle_beta   90.00
_cell.angle_gamma   90.00
#
_symmetry.space_group_name_H-M   'P 1'
#
loop_
_entity.id
_entity.type
_entity.pdbx_description
1 polymer ?
#
loop_
_entity_poly.entity_id
_entity_poly.type
_entity_poly.pdbx_seq_one_letter_code
_entity_poly.pdbx_strand_id
1 'polypeptide(L)' 'MNIDYDAEADRQARLTVDELRVVLGSHGIKLPSLGRDFADPPLITLGNCNLATARALVDVLRRA' A
#
# COMPACT_ATOMS: atom_id res chain seq x y z
N MET A 1 7.46 -22.64 -9.01
CA MET A 1 7.87 -21.48 -8.22
C MET A 1 9.23 -21.77 -7.64
N ASN A 2 10.20 -20.86 -7.86
CA ASN A 2 11.49 -20.94 -7.18
C ASN A 2 11.33 -20.21 -5.85
N ILE A 3 11.64 -20.88 -4.74
CA ILE A 3 11.40 -20.38 -3.37
C ILE A 3 12.05 -18.99 -3.15
N ASP A 4 13.19 -18.74 -3.81
CA ASP A 4 13.91 -17.46 -3.73
C ASP A 4 13.16 -16.29 -4.38
N TYR A 5 12.39 -16.55 -5.45
CA TYR A 5 11.61 -15.53 -6.15
C TYR A 5 10.42 -15.07 -5.30
N ASP A 6 9.76 -16.02 -4.63
CA ASP A 6 8.60 -15.76 -3.80
C ASP A 6 9.00 -14.96 -2.53
N ALA A 7 10.19 -15.25 -1.97
CA ALA A 7 10.73 -14.55 -0.82
C ALA A 7 11.11 -13.08 -1.12
N GLU A 8 11.72 -12.80 -2.28
CA GLU A 8 12.04 -11.42 -2.66
C GLU A 8 10.80 -10.62 -3.02
N ALA A 9 9.83 -11.22 -3.73
CA ALA A 9 8.56 -10.56 -4.05
C ALA A 9 7.79 -10.16 -2.79
N ASP A 10 7.74 -11.05 -1.80
CA ASP A 10 7.12 -10.80 -0.50
C ASP A 10 7.88 -9.74 0.32
N ARG A 11 9.21 -9.74 0.27
CA ARG A 11 10.04 -8.68 0.87
C ARG A 11 9.73 -7.32 0.24
N GLN A 12 9.69 -7.25 -1.08
CA GLN A 12 9.40 -6.02 -1.80
C GLN A 12 8.00 -5.50 -1.48
N ALA A 13 7.00 -6.39 -1.41
CA ALA A 13 5.64 -6.02 -1.05
C ALA A 13 5.55 -5.37 0.35
N ARG A 14 6.27 -5.90 1.36
CA ARG A 14 6.35 -5.27 2.69
C ARG A 14 6.98 -3.89 2.66
N LEU A 15 8.10 -3.73 1.95
CA LEU A 15 8.79 -2.45 1.82
C LEU A 15 7.88 -1.40 1.17
N THR A 16 7.16 -1.78 0.11
CA THR A 16 6.18 -0.90 -0.55
C THR A 16 5.05 -0.50 0.40
N VAL A 17 4.55 -1.41 1.26
CA VAL A 17 3.54 -1.07 2.27
C VAL A 17 4.05 -0.02 3.25
N ASP A 18 5.29 -0.15 3.72
CA ASP A 18 5.87 0.81 4.65
C ASP A 18 6.12 2.17 3.99
N GLU A 19 6.59 2.19 2.74
CA GLU A 19 6.71 3.40 1.94
C GLU A 19 5.37 4.10 1.74
N LEU A 20 4.33 3.34 1.36
CA LEU A 20 2.96 3.87 1.23
C LEU A 20 2.47 4.48 2.55
N ARG A 21 2.73 3.85 3.70
CA ARG A 21 2.37 4.41 5.01
C ARG A 21 3.06 5.75 5.27
N VAL A 22 4.35 5.86 4.96
CA VAL A 22 5.12 7.09 5.14
C VAL A 22 4.61 8.20 4.22
N VAL A 23 4.47 7.92 2.92
CA VAL A 23 4.05 8.90 1.92
C VAL A 23 2.62 9.37 2.19
N LEU A 24 1.67 8.46 2.37
CA LEU A 24 0.29 8.82 2.68
C LEU A 24 0.21 9.60 4.01
N GLY A 25 0.97 9.17 5.02
CA GLY A 25 1.06 9.86 6.31
C GLY A 25 1.58 11.30 6.18
N SER A 26 2.56 11.54 5.30
CA SER A 26 3.08 12.89 5.01
C SER A 26 2.03 13.82 4.39
N HIS A 27 1.02 13.26 3.72
CA HIS A 27 -0.14 13.97 3.18
C HIS A 27 -1.35 13.98 4.14
N GLY A 28 -1.20 13.51 5.38
CA GLY A 28 -2.28 13.44 6.36
C GLY A 28 -3.31 12.33 6.09
N ILE A 29 -3.02 11.41 5.16
CA ILE A 29 -3.89 10.29 4.80
C ILE A 29 -3.51 9.06 5.63
N LYS A 30 -4.51 8.43 6.24
CA LYS A 30 -4.35 7.16 6.96
C LYS A 30 -5.29 6.11 6.40
N LEU A 31 -4.74 4.94 6.08
CA LEU A 31 -5.46 3.74 5.68
C LEU A 31 -5.16 2.65 6.72
N PRO A 32 -6.02 2.47 7.74
CA PRO A 32 -5.76 1.54 8.84
C PRO A 32 -5.58 0.09 8.41
N SER A 33 -6.20 -0.29 7.29
CA SER A 33 -6.12 -1.64 6.72
C SER A 33 -5.01 -1.80 5.68
N LEU A 34 -4.13 -0.79 5.52
CA LEU A 34 -3.02 -0.87 4.57
C LEU A 34 -2.06 -1.99 4.98
N GLY A 35 -1.85 -2.97 4.10
CA GLY A 35 -1.06 -4.16 4.38
C GLY A 35 -0.70 -4.97 3.13
N ARG A 36 -0.01 -6.09 3.34
CA ARG A 36 0.34 -7.09 2.32
C ARG A 36 -0.56 -8.32 2.49
N ASP A 37 -1.03 -8.89 1.38
CA ASP A 37 -1.79 -10.14 1.33
C ASP A 37 -0.95 -11.29 0.76
N PHE A 38 -1.19 -12.51 1.24
CA PHE A 38 -0.44 -13.74 0.99
C PHE A 38 -0.64 -14.36 -0.41
N ALA A 39 -1.31 -13.66 -1.32
CA ALA A 39 -1.47 -14.07 -2.70
C ALA A 39 -0.13 -14.24 -3.43
N ASP A 40 -0.17 -14.94 -4.56
CA ASP A 40 0.96 -15.13 -5.47
C ASP A 40 0.57 -14.71 -6.89
N PRO A 41 1.07 -13.56 -7.40
CA PRO A 41 2.02 -12.66 -6.73
C PRO A 41 1.41 -11.92 -5.51
N PRO A 42 2.25 -11.41 -4.58
CA PRO A 42 1.79 -10.65 -3.42
C PRO A 42 0.90 -9.47 -3.81
N LEU A 43 -0.20 -9.27 -3.08
CA LEU A 43 -1.08 -8.11 -3.26
C LEU A 43 -0.87 -7.09 -2.14
N ILE A 44 -1.11 -5.82 -2.44
CA ILE A 44 -1.17 -4.75 -1.45
C ILE A 44 -2.62 -4.42 -1.16
N THR A 45 -3.06 -4.70 0.06
CA THR A 45 -4.38 -4.34 0.55
C THR A 45 -4.38 -2.87 0.94
N LEU A 46 -5.16 -2.04 0.24
CA LEU A 46 -5.35 -0.62 0.60
C LEU A 46 -6.45 -0.41 1.65
N GLY A 47 -7.49 -1.25 1.61
CA GLY A 47 -8.65 -1.18 2.49
C GLY A 47 -9.73 -0.18 2.07
N ASN A 48 -10.86 -0.23 2.78
CA ASN A 48 -11.92 0.76 2.61
C ASN A 48 -11.51 2.09 3.27
N CYS A 49 -11.93 3.19 2.68
CA CYS A 49 -11.77 4.52 3.26
C CYS A 49 -13.08 5.31 3.15
N ASN A 50 -13.25 6.30 4.02
CA ASN A 50 -14.42 7.18 3.95
C ASN A 50 -14.27 8.21 2.81
N LEU A 51 -15.35 8.92 2.49
CA LEU A 51 -15.36 9.90 1.40
C LEU A 51 -14.31 11.01 1.54
N ALA A 52 -14.02 11.46 2.78
CA ALA A 52 -13.02 12.50 3.01
C ALA A 52 -11.61 12.00 2.67
N THR A 53 -11.27 10.79 3.13
CA THR A 53 -10.00 10.13 2.79
C THR A 53 -9.88 9.88 1.29
N ALA A 54 -10.95 9.42 0.63
CA ALA A 54 -10.95 9.18 -0.82
C ALA A 54 -10.68 10.47 -1.61
N ARG A 55 -11.27 11.60 -1.21
CA ARG A 55 -11.03 12.91 -1.86
C ARG A 55 -9.60 13.39 -1.65
N ALA A 56 -9.07 13.28 -0.43
CA ALA A 56 -7.68 13.62 -0.15
C ALA A 56 -6.71 12.80 -1.01
N LEU A 57 -6.99 11.49 -1.16
CA LEU A 57 -6.19 10.61 -2.03
C LEU A 57 -6.24 11.05 -3.49
N VAL A 58 -7.42 11.36 -4.02
CA VAL A 58 -7.57 11.88 -5.39
C VAL A 58 -6.78 13.17 -5.59
N ASP A 59 -6.79 14.08 -4.61
CA ASP A 59 -6.08 15.36 -4.71
C ASP A 59 -4.55 15.17 -4.68
N VAL A 60 -4.04 14.22 -3.88
CA VAL A 60 -2.62 13.85 -3.89
C VAL A 60 -2.24 13.22 -5.23
N LEU A 61 -3.00 12.24 -5.71
CA LEU A 61 -2.70 11.52 -6.96
C LEU A 61 -2.76 12.43 -8.20
N ARG A 62 -3.57 13.48 -8.20
CA ARG A 62 -3.62 14.47 -9.28
C ARG A 62 -2.40 15.40 -9.32
N ARG A 63 -1.66 15.50 -8.22
CA ARG A 63 -0.50 16.40 -8.07
C ARG A 63 0.84 15.64 -8.18
N ALA A 64 0.78 14.32 -8.19
CA ALA A 64 1.94 13.43 -8.29
C ALA A 64 2.45 13.30 -9.73
#